data_AF-A0A936BNL3-F1
#
_entry.id   AF-A0A936BNL3-F1
#
_cell.length_a   1.000
_cell.length_b   1.000
_cell.length_c   1.000
_cell.angle_alpha   90.00
_cell.angle_beta   90.00
_cell.angle_gamma   90.00
#
_symmetry.space_group_name_H-M   'P 1'
#
loop_
_entity.id
_entity.type
_entity.pdbx_description
1 polymer ?
#
loop_
_entity_poly.entity_id
_entity_poly.type
_entity_poly.pdbx_seq_one_letter_code
_entity_poly.pdbx_strand_id
1 'polypeptide(L)'
;MSLGRQEEFLFCEGGEGRLGLPLPEDPLLRDIGTEWGLPVGRRVRIVFHPGESFRELTGRLEVAVAPELPLNRHRLLRLRIAGFDFGHLAIASCVVREPD
;
A
#
# COMPACT_ATOMS: atom_id res chain seq x y z
N MET A 1 -0.63 4.05 -45.01
CA MET A 1 -0.84 5.21 -44.14
C MET A 1 -1.31 4.71 -42.79
N SER A 2 -0.52 5.06 -41.76
CA SER A 2 -0.66 4.95 -40.30
C SER A 2 -1.24 3.70 -39.62
N LEU A 3 -0.37 3.12 -38.79
CA LEU A 3 -0.56 2.09 -37.77
C LEU A 3 -1.63 2.49 -36.74
N GLY A 4 -2.61 1.60 -36.52
CA GLY A 4 -3.38 1.54 -35.27
C GLY A 4 -2.70 0.57 -34.32
N ARG A 5 -1.78 1.10 -33.51
CA ARG A 5 -0.98 0.40 -32.50
C ARG A 5 -1.87 -0.44 -31.58
N GLN A 6 -1.65 -1.75 -31.58
CA GLN A 6 -2.22 -2.68 -30.60
C GLN A 6 -1.62 -2.34 -29.24
N GLU A 7 -2.40 -1.73 -28.35
CA GLU A 7 -2.03 -1.62 -26.94
C GLU A 7 -2.58 -2.88 -26.27
N GLU A 8 -1.79 -3.95 -26.39
CA GLU A 8 -1.93 -5.13 -25.55
C GLU A 8 -1.68 -4.68 -24.11
N PHE A 9 -2.75 -4.52 -23.34
CA PHE A 9 -2.66 -4.41 -21.89
C PHE A 9 -2.13 -5.74 -21.37
N LEU A 10 -0.81 -5.82 -21.18
CA LEU A 10 -0.18 -6.86 -20.37
C LEU A 10 -0.69 -6.71 -18.94
N PHE A 11 -1.79 -7.39 -18.64
CA PHE A 11 -2.06 -7.81 -17.29
C PHE A 11 -0.93 -8.77 -16.93
N CYS A 12 0.10 -8.28 -16.24
CA CYS A 12 1.05 -9.14 -15.58
C CYS A 12 0.25 -9.94 -14.56
N GLU A 13 -0.11 -11.18 -14.91
CA GLU A 13 -0.50 -12.21 -13.96
C GLU A 13 0.52 -12.16 -12.81
N GLY A 14 0.03 -11.77 -11.63
CA GLY A 14 0.80 -11.72 -10.40
C GLY A 14 1.14 -13.13 -9.94
N GLY A 15 1.99 -13.79 -10.71
CA GLY A 15 2.59 -15.08 -10.41
C GLY A 15 3.46 -14.95 -9.17
N GLU A 16 3.20 -15.85 -8.24
CA GLU A 16 3.91 -16.02 -6.98
C GLU A 16 5.43 -16.00 -7.16
N GLY A 17 6.06 -15.14 -6.35
CA GLY A 17 7.41 -15.22 -5.81
C GLY A 17 8.53 -15.78 -6.68
N ARG A 18 9.52 -14.93 -7.00
CA ARG A 18 10.96 -15.19 -6.76
C ARG A 18 11.84 -14.10 -7.34
N LEU A 19 12.62 -13.47 -6.46
CA LEU A 19 14.00 -12.99 -6.57
C LEU A 19 14.12 -11.72 -5.72
N GLY A 20 14.97 -11.77 -4.69
CA GLY A 20 15.17 -10.71 -3.68
C GLY A 20 15.86 -9.45 -4.19
N LEU A 21 15.48 -8.99 -5.38
CA LEU A 21 15.79 -7.63 -5.82
C LEU A 21 14.75 -6.71 -5.17
N PRO A 22 15.17 -5.59 -4.54
CA PRO A 22 14.21 -4.57 -4.16
C PRO A 22 13.50 -4.13 -5.44
N LEU A 23 12.22 -4.50 -5.57
CA LEU A 23 11.36 -3.95 -6.61
C LEU A 23 11.50 -2.43 -6.54
N PRO A 24 11.77 -1.74 -7.66
CA PRO A 24 11.83 -0.28 -7.66
C PRO A 24 10.55 0.24 -7.00
N GLU A 25 10.70 1.19 -6.08
CA GLU A 25 9.55 1.82 -5.43
C GLU A 25 8.63 2.37 -6.52
N ASP A 26 7.39 1.89 -6.54
CA ASP A 26 6.37 2.39 -7.45
C ASP A 26 6.17 3.90 -7.18
N PRO A 27 6.38 4.78 -8.17
CA PRO A 27 6.26 6.23 -7.98
C PRO A 27 4.90 6.63 -7.41
N LEU A 28 3.82 5.96 -7.81
CA LEU A 28 2.48 6.22 -7.30
C LEU A 28 2.36 5.84 -5.83
N LEU A 29 2.93 4.70 -5.41
CA LEU A 29 2.91 4.30 -4.00
C LEU A 29 3.74 5.25 -3.14
N ARG A 30 4.86 5.76 -3.67
CA ARG A 30 5.65 6.79 -2.99
C ARG A 30 4.87 8.09 -2.84
N ASP A 31 4.18 8.52 -3.89
CA ASP A 31 3.40 9.76 -3.86
C ASP A 31 2.17 9.63 -2.92
N ILE A 32 1.49 8.47 -2.91
CA ILE A 32 0.44 8.16 -1.94
C ILE A 32 1.01 8.14 -0.51
N GLY A 33 2.14 7.46 -0.30
CA GLY A 33 2.81 7.43 0.99
C GLY A 33 3.19 8.82 1.49
N THR A 34 3.62 9.71 0.59
CA THR A 34 3.97 11.10 0.90
C THR A 34 2.73 11.91 1.28
N GLU A 35 1.65 11.81 0.49
CA GLU A 35 0.41 12.58 0.71
C GLU A 35 -0.26 12.21 2.05
N TRP A 36 -0.28 10.93 2.41
CA TRP A 36 -0.86 10.46 3.69
C TRP A 36 0.15 10.35 4.84
N GLY A 37 1.45 10.57 4.60
CA GLY A 37 2.50 10.42 5.61
C GLY A 37 2.69 8.97 6.10
N LEU A 38 2.53 7.99 5.20
CA LEU A 38 2.54 6.56 5.52
C LEU A 38 3.61 5.80 4.73
N PRO A 39 4.23 4.76 5.32
CA PRO A 39 5.25 3.94 4.66
C PRO A 39 4.64 2.89 3.72
N VAL A 40 3.83 3.33 2.77
CA VAL A 40 3.18 2.47 1.77
C VAL A 40 4.25 1.76 0.92
N GLY A 41 4.02 0.48 0.61
CA GLY A 41 4.96 -0.37 -0.13
C GLY A 41 6.10 -0.94 0.73
N ARG A 42 6.27 -0.48 1.97
CA ARG A 42 7.31 -0.96 2.88
C ARG A 42 6.76 -2.05 3.81
N ARG A 43 7.64 -2.92 4.28
CA ARG A 43 7.33 -3.86 5.35
C ARG A 43 7.34 -3.10 6.68
N VAL A 44 6.28 -3.23 7.45
CA VAL A 44 6.08 -2.52 8.73
C VAL A 44 5.44 -3.43 9.77
N ARG A 45 5.58 -3.03 11.02
CA ARG A 45 4.81 -3.53 12.16
C ARG A 45 3.91 -2.42 12.66
N ILE A 46 2.61 -2.67 12.70
CA ILE A 46 1.58 -1.76 13.23
C ILE A 46 1.14 -2.30 14.58
N VAL A 47 1.32 -1.51 15.63
CA VAL A 47 0.82 -1.82 16.97
C VAL A 47 -0.45 -1.03 17.21
N PHE A 48 -1.54 -1.73 17.47
CA PHE A 48 -2.87 -1.16 17.68
C PHE A 48 -3.12 -0.89 19.17
N HIS A 49 -4.11 -0.03 19.46
CA HIS A 49 -4.50 0.26 20.84
C HIS A 49 -5.18 -0.94 21.51
N PRO A 50 -5.08 -1.05 22.86
CA PRO A 50 -5.82 -2.05 23.61
C PRO A 50 -7.33 -1.85 23.43
N GLY A 51 -8.03 -2.90 22.98
CA GLY A 51 -9.47 -2.87 22.67
C GLY A 51 -9.79 -3.16 21.20
N GLU A 52 -8.80 -3.04 20.33
CA GLU A 52 -8.91 -3.47 18.93
C GLU A 52 -8.85 -5.01 18.80
N SER A 53 -9.40 -5.53 17.71
CA SER A 53 -9.44 -6.97 17.43
C SER A 53 -8.04 -7.60 17.30
N PHE A 54 -7.03 -6.78 17.01
CA PHE A 54 -5.63 -7.20 16.89
C PHE A 54 -4.76 -6.35 17.79
N ARG A 55 -3.75 -6.96 18.42
CA ARG A 55 -2.72 -6.22 19.16
C ARG A 55 -1.64 -5.66 18.23
N GLU A 56 -1.30 -6.43 17.20
CA GLU A 56 -0.29 -6.05 16.21
C GLU A 56 -0.53 -6.74 14.87
N LEU A 57 -0.09 -6.09 13.79
CA LEU A 57 0.01 -6.69 12.47
C LEU A 57 1.39 -6.39 11.87
N THR A 58 2.01 -7.39 11.27
CA THR A 58 3.31 -7.26 10.60
C THR A 58 3.18 -7.73 9.15
N GLY A 59 3.61 -6.89 8.20
CA GLY A 59 3.49 -7.20 6.78
C GLY A 59 3.89 -6.02 5.90
N ARG A 60 3.72 -6.16 4.59
CA ARG A 60 3.83 -5.04 3.65
C ARG A 60 2.57 -4.17 3.78
N LEU A 61 2.75 -2.86 3.94
CA LEU A 61 1.63 -1.92 3.90
C LEU A 61 1.25 -1.65 2.44
N GLU A 62 0.04 -2.01 2.06
CA GLU A 62 -0.46 -1.96 0.69
C GLU A 62 -1.66 -1.02 0.59
N VAL A 63 -1.92 -0.52 -0.61
CA VAL A 63 -3.14 0.24 -0.92
C VAL A 63 -4.21 -0.76 -1.33
N ALA A 64 -5.25 -0.90 -0.51
CA ALA A 64 -6.33 -1.87 -0.77
C ALA A 64 -7.24 -1.42 -1.92
N VAL A 65 -7.45 -0.11 -2.04
CA VAL A 65 -8.24 0.52 -3.11
C VAL A 65 -7.50 1.75 -3.59
N ALA A 66 -7.29 1.85 -4.91
CA ALA A 66 -6.63 3.00 -5.51
C ALA A 66 -7.36 4.30 -5.13
N PRO A 67 -6.65 5.32 -4.60
CA PRO A 67 -7.26 6.61 -4.34
C PRO A 67 -7.63 7.29 -5.66
N GLU A 68 -8.65 8.14 -5.61
CA GLU A 68 -9.00 8.99 -6.76
C GLU A 68 -7.93 10.06 -6.98
N LEU A 69 -7.73 10.43 -8.25
CA LEU A 69 -6.87 11.55 -8.63
C LEU A 69 -7.72 12.83 -8.78
N PRO A 70 -7.19 14.00 -8.38
CA PRO A 70 -5.89 14.20 -7.75
C PRO A 70 -5.82 13.65 -6.31
N LEU A 71 -4.64 13.16 -5.91
CA LEU A 71 -4.42 12.66 -4.55
C LEU A 71 -4.80 13.73 -3.53
N ASN A 72 -5.50 13.32 -2.48
CA ASN A 72 -6.02 14.23 -1.46
C ASN A 72 -6.08 13.53 -0.11
N ARG A 73 -5.19 13.90 0.80
CA ARG A 73 -5.10 13.35 2.17
C ARG A 73 -6.38 13.48 3.00
N HIS A 74 -7.30 14.38 2.63
CA HIS A 74 -8.59 14.52 3.31
C HIS A 74 -9.59 13.44 2.89
N ARG A 75 -9.30 12.65 1.85
CA ARG A 75 -10.12 11.48 1.46
C ARG A 75 -9.66 10.21 2.18
N LEU A 76 -10.62 9.30 2.36
CA LEU A 76 -10.36 8.00 2.98
C LEU A 76 -9.51 7.11 2.07
N LEU A 77 -8.23 6.96 2.44
CA LEU A 77 -7.37 5.91 1.91
C LEU A 77 -7.67 4.57 2.62
N ARG A 78 -7.89 3.52 1.81
CA ARG A 78 -8.00 2.13 2.30
C ARG A 78 -6.68 1.42 2.13
N LEU A 79 -6.23 0.80 3.21
CA LEU A 79 -4.94 0.14 3.32
C LEU A 79 -5.14 -1.31 3.67
N ARG A 80 -4.13 -2.12 3.32
CA ARG A 80 -4.05 -3.54 3.63
C ARG A 80 -2.70 -3.87 4.26
N ILE A 81 -2.70 -4.76 5.24
CA ILE A 81 -1.49 -5.38 5.77
C ILE A 81 -1.81 -6.81 6.18
N ALA A 82 -0.96 -7.77 5.78
CA ALA A 82 -1.15 -9.19 6.10
C ALA A 82 -2.57 -9.73 5.78
N GLY A 83 -3.20 -9.21 4.72
CA GLY A 83 -4.56 -9.58 4.31
C GLY A 83 -5.71 -8.89 5.04
N PHE A 84 -5.43 -8.00 6.01
CA PHE A 84 -6.45 -7.22 6.72
C PHE A 84 -6.63 -5.84 6.12
N ASP A 85 -7.88 -5.42 5.92
CA ASP A 85 -8.25 -4.13 5.34
C ASP A 85 -8.67 -3.12 6.41
N PHE A 86 -8.20 -1.88 6.31
CA PHE A 86 -8.49 -0.82 7.27
C PHE A 86 -8.36 0.56 6.62
N GLY A 87 -9.01 1.56 7.21
CA GLY A 87 -8.84 2.96 6.81
C GLY A 87 -7.55 3.53 7.38
N HIS A 88 -6.91 4.46 6.67
CA HIS A 88 -5.70 5.13 7.14
C HIS A 88 -5.83 5.84 8.50
N LEU A 89 -7.04 6.29 8.85
CA LEU A 89 -7.33 6.89 10.16
C LEU A 89 -7.08 5.93 11.33
N ALA A 90 -7.24 4.62 11.11
CA ALA A 90 -6.92 3.62 12.13
C ALA A 90 -5.40 3.54 12.41
N ILE A 91 -4.55 3.89 11.44
CA ILE A 91 -3.09 3.93 11.62
C ILE A 91 -2.63 5.25 12.22
N ALA A 92 -3.37 6.34 12.02
CA ALA A 92 -2.96 7.66 12.52
C ALA A 92 -2.71 7.68 14.04
N SER A 93 -3.35 6.77 14.79
CA SER A 93 -3.13 6.57 16.22
C SER A 93 -2.19 5.41 16.56
N CYS A 94 -1.77 4.60 15.58
CA CYS A 94 -0.91 3.45 15.77
C CYS A 94 0.59 3.80 15.72
N VAL A 95 1.40 2.98 16.38
CA VAL A 95 2.86 3.08 16.26
C VAL A 95 3.31 2.23 15.09
N VAL A 96 3.84 2.87 14.04
CA VAL A 96 4.44 2.18 12.89
C VAL A 96 5.93 2.01 13.13
N ARG A 97 6.41 0.76 13.12
CA ARG A 97 7.82 0.41 13.32
C ARG A 97 8.37 -0.32 12.10
N GLU A 98 9.68 -0.20 11.90
CA GLU A 98 10.40 -1.10 11.03
C GLU A 98 10.35 -2.52 11.64
N PRO A 99 10.18 -3.57 10.82
CA PRO A 99 10.19 -4.94 11.31
C PRO A 99 11.59 -5.31 11.80
N ASP A 100 11.68 -5.95 12.97
CA ASP A 100 12.89 -6.62 13.48
C ASP A 100 13.40 -7.72 12.52
#